data_AF-A0A6G3XQF1-F1
#
_entry.id   AF-A0A6G3XQF1-F1
#
_cell.length_a   1.000
_cell.length_b   1.000
_cell.length_c   1.000
_cell.angle_alpha   90.00
_cell.angle_beta   90.00
_cell.angle_gamma   90.00
#
_symmetry.space_group_name_H-M   'P 1'
#
loop_
_entity.id
_entity.type
_entity.pdbx_description
1 polymer ?
#
loop_
_entity_poly.entity_id
_entity_poly.type
_entity_poly.pdbx_seq_one_letter_code
_entity_poly.pdbx_strand_id
1 'polypeptide(L)'
;TVRLAVEHRPEGLVSFGLGGPEIGVDRPQFKPYFDRAIAEGLHSVPHAGETTGPQTIWDALTALRAERIGHGTSSVQDPRLLEHLAEHRIALEVCPTSNIATRAVTDIE
;
A
#
# COMPACT_ATOMS: atom_id res chain seq x y z
N THR A 1 -8.44 -14.49 -1.45
CA THR A 1 -7.02 -14.34 -1.82
C THR A 1 -6.07 -14.93 -0.79
N VAL A 2 -6.05 -14.45 0.47
CA VAL A 2 -5.07 -14.93 1.47
C VAL A 2 -5.10 -16.45 1.68
N ARG A 3 -6.29 -17.08 1.65
CA ARG A 3 -6.42 -18.54 1.73
C ARG A 3 -5.58 -19.26 0.65
N LEU A 4 -5.71 -18.82 -0.60
CA LEU A 4 -4.98 -19.40 -1.72
C LEU A 4 -3.48 -19.17 -1.59
N ALA A 5 -3.07 -17.95 -1.22
CA ALA A 5 -1.68 -17.58 -1.00
C ALA A 5 -1.01 -18.50 0.04
N VAL A 6 -1.70 -18.77 1.14
CA VAL A 6 -1.19 -19.56 2.27
C VAL A 6 -1.26 -21.07 2.02
N GLU A 7 -2.31 -21.56 1.35
CA GLU A 7 -2.48 -23.00 1.10
C GLU A 7 -1.61 -23.51 -0.05
N HIS A 8 -1.41 -22.70 -1.11
CA HIS A 8 -0.68 -23.15 -2.30
C HIS A 8 0.81 -22.82 -2.24
N ARG A 9 1.16 -21.67 -1.63
CA ARG A 9 2.53 -21.12 -1.53
C ARG A 9 3.43 -21.48 -2.72
N PRO A 10 3.10 -20.98 -3.94
CA PRO A 10 3.94 -21.24 -5.09
C PRO A 10 5.35 -20.71 -4.85
N GLU A 11 6.32 -21.38 -5.46
CA GLU A 11 7.72 -20.95 -5.43
C GLU A 11 7.81 -19.51 -5.96
N GLY A 12 8.38 -18.61 -5.16
CA GLY A 12 8.50 -17.18 -5.47
C GLY A 12 7.41 -16.27 -4.90
N LEU A 13 6.39 -16.80 -4.21
CA LEU A 13 5.46 -15.94 -3.47
C LEU A 13 6.14 -15.36 -2.22
N VAL A 14 6.44 -14.06 -2.26
CA VAL A 14 7.16 -13.36 -1.17
C VAL A 14 6.30 -12.34 -0.43
N SER A 15 5.22 -11.86 -1.02
CA SER A 15 4.45 -10.75 -0.46
C SER A 15 2.96 -10.87 -0.73
N PHE A 16 2.18 -10.18 0.10
CA PHE A 16 0.74 -10.01 -0.03
C PHE A 16 0.43 -8.52 -0.19
N GLY A 17 -0.32 -8.19 -1.24
CA GLY A 17 -0.66 -6.81 -1.58
C GLY A 17 -2.17 -6.58 -1.60
N LEU A 18 -2.51 -5.30 -1.73
CA LEU A 18 -3.86 -4.80 -1.97
C LEU A 18 -3.78 -3.86 -3.17
N GLY A 19 -4.74 -3.94 -4.08
CA GLY A 19 -4.88 -3.03 -5.22
C GLY A 19 -6.36 -2.88 -5.56
N GLY A 20 -6.66 -2.19 -6.67
CA GLY A 20 -8.02 -1.85 -7.07
C GLY A 20 -8.46 -0.46 -6.59
N PRO A 21 -9.75 -0.12 -6.67
CA PRO A 21 -10.25 1.21 -6.32
C PRO A 21 -9.97 1.56 -4.86
N GLU A 22 -9.40 2.74 -4.62
CA GLU A 22 -9.15 3.22 -3.26
C GLU A 22 -10.31 4.02 -2.67
N ILE A 23 -11.09 4.71 -3.53
CA ILE A 23 -12.20 5.58 -3.11
C ILE A 23 -13.33 4.71 -2.56
N GLY A 24 -13.76 5.01 -1.33
CA GLY A 24 -14.81 4.26 -0.65
C GLY A 24 -14.39 2.89 -0.12
N VAL A 25 -13.08 2.60 -0.11
CA VAL A 25 -12.52 1.30 0.32
C VAL A 25 -11.52 1.52 1.45
N ASP A 26 -11.99 1.38 2.68
CA ASP A 26 -11.17 1.57 3.88
C ASP A 26 -10.10 0.49 4.02
N ARG A 27 -8.85 0.87 4.26
CA ARG A 27 -7.73 -0.09 4.39
C ARG A 27 -7.89 -1.00 5.61
N PRO A 28 -8.34 -0.51 6.79
CA PRO A 28 -8.45 -1.35 7.98
C PRO A 28 -9.37 -2.57 7.82
N GLN A 29 -10.34 -2.53 6.89
CA GLN A 29 -11.21 -3.69 6.65
C GLN A 29 -10.44 -4.94 6.16
N PHE A 30 -9.26 -4.76 5.58
CA PHE A 30 -8.42 -5.85 5.10
C PHE A 30 -7.49 -6.42 6.17
N LYS A 31 -7.45 -5.83 7.36
CA LYS A 31 -6.54 -6.21 8.45
C LYS A 31 -6.52 -7.73 8.72
N PRO A 32 -7.65 -8.45 8.83
CA PRO A 32 -7.62 -9.89 9.11
C PRO A 32 -6.87 -10.71 8.03
N TYR A 33 -6.89 -10.25 6.78
CA TYR A 33 -6.21 -10.93 5.69
C TYR A 33 -4.71 -10.63 5.69
N PHE A 34 -4.33 -9.39 5.98
CA PHE A 34 -2.92 -9.01 6.12
C PHE A 34 -2.29 -9.64 7.36
N ASP A 35 -2.98 -9.65 8.50
CA ASP A 35 -2.52 -10.33 9.72
C ASP A 35 -2.22 -11.80 9.44
N ARG A 36 -3.10 -12.50 8.72
CA ARG A 36 -2.87 -13.90 8.33
C ARG A 36 -1.69 -14.03 7.38
N ALA A 37 -1.58 -13.19 6.35
CA ALA A 37 -0.46 -13.25 5.40
C ALA A 37 0.89 -13.04 6.11
N ILE A 38 0.96 -12.07 7.02
CA ILE A 38 2.14 -11.76 7.81
C ILE A 38 2.49 -12.89 8.77
N ALA A 39 1.50 -13.49 9.44
CA ALA A 39 1.71 -14.65 10.32
C ALA A 39 2.31 -15.85 9.57
N GLU A 40 2.07 -15.92 8.27
CA GLU A 40 2.56 -16.95 7.36
C GLU A 40 3.92 -16.56 6.73
N GLY A 41 4.47 -15.40 7.09
CA GLY A 41 5.80 -14.94 6.66
C GLY A 41 5.82 -14.18 5.34
N LEU A 42 4.67 -13.74 4.81
CA LEU A 42 4.60 -12.90 3.62
C LEU A 42 4.79 -11.42 4.01
N HIS A 43 5.53 -10.69 3.18
CA HIS A 43 5.67 -9.23 3.32
C HIS A 43 4.37 -8.49 3.02
N SER A 44 4.13 -7.36 3.70
CA SER A 44 2.94 -6.51 3.47
C SER A 44 3.25 -5.35 2.52
N VAL A 45 2.62 -5.33 1.34
CA VAL A 45 2.84 -4.31 0.29
C VAL A 45 1.54 -3.80 -0.37
N PRO A 46 0.66 -3.11 0.38
CA PRO A 46 -0.59 -2.57 -0.17
C PRO A 46 -0.40 -1.31 -1.04
N HIS A 47 -1.31 -1.10 -2.00
CA HIS A 47 -1.55 0.22 -2.60
C HIS A 47 -2.20 1.14 -1.58
N ALA A 48 -1.73 2.38 -1.51
CA ALA A 48 -2.38 3.45 -0.76
C ALA A 48 -1.98 4.83 -1.28
N GLY A 49 -2.91 5.78 -1.22
CA GLY A 49 -2.65 7.18 -1.54
C GLY A 49 -2.43 7.47 -3.02
N GLU A 50 -2.86 6.58 -3.93
CA GLU A 50 -2.86 6.88 -5.36
C GLU A 50 -4.00 7.85 -5.72
N THR A 51 -5.23 7.52 -5.35
CA THR A 51 -6.46 8.26 -5.70
C THR A 51 -7.20 8.77 -4.47
N THR A 52 -6.55 8.67 -3.31
CA THR A 52 -7.06 9.10 -2.00
C THR A 52 -5.99 9.86 -1.22
N GLY A 53 -6.38 10.49 -0.11
CA GLY A 53 -5.49 11.31 0.71
C GLY A 53 -4.54 10.50 1.63
N PRO A 54 -3.64 11.21 2.34
CA PRO A 54 -2.56 10.62 3.15
C PRO A 54 -3.06 9.73 4.29
N GLN A 55 -4.28 9.93 4.80
CA GLN A 55 -4.85 9.07 5.84
C GLN A 55 -4.86 7.59 5.43
N THR A 56 -5.09 7.30 4.16
CA THR A 56 -5.12 5.92 3.69
C THR A 56 -3.74 5.26 3.68
N ILE A 57 -2.68 6.05 3.56
CA ILE A 57 -1.30 5.60 3.70
C ILE A 57 -1.03 5.30 5.18
N TRP A 58 -1.45 6.19 6.10
CA TRP A 58 -1.39 5.92 7.53
C TRP A 58 -2.12 4.65 7.93
N ASP A 59 -3.30 4.40 7.38
CA ASP A 59 -4.07 3.18 7.63
C ASP A 59 -3.35 1.94 7.08
N ALA A 60 -2.71 2.04 5.91
CA ALA A 60 -1.89 0.96 5.37
C ALA A 60 -0.68 0.65 6.28
N LEU A 61 0.01 1.68 6.78
CA LEU A 61 1.13 1.53 7.71
C LEU A 61 0.70 0.91 9.04
N THR A 62 -0.41 1.38 9.61
CA THR A 62 -0.83 1.02 10.97
C THR A 62 -1.71 -0.23 11.02
N ALA A 63 -2.73 -0.32 10.17
CA ALA A 63 -3.67 -1.44 10.18
C ALA A 63 -3.16 -2.62 9.37
N LEU A 64 -2.49 -2.37 8.24
CA LEU A 64 -1.99 -3.43 7.34
C LEU A 64 -0.50 -3.74 7.54
N ARG A 65 0.19 -2.99 8.41
CA ARG A 65 1.62 -3.13 8.70
C ARG A 65 2.48 -3.10 7.44
N ALA A 66 2.14 -2.20 6.52
CA ALA A 66 2.83 -2.06 5.24
C ALA A 66 4.33 -1.82 5.43
N GLU A 67 5.15 -2.58 4.72
CA GLU A 67 6.61 -2.44 4.66
C GLU A 67 7.05 -1.55 3.48
N ARG A 68 6.20 -1.48 2.45
CA ARG A 68 6.28 -0.56 1.31
C ARG A 68 4.86 -0.16 0.89
N ILE A 69 4.75 0.96 0.19
CA ILE A 69 3.46 1.49 -0.28
C ILE A 69 3.46 1.55 -1.81
N GLY A 70 2.46 0.91 -2.42
CA GLY A 70 2.14 1.09 -3.83
C GLY A 70 1.67 2.53 -4.09
N HIS A 71 2.32 3.22 -5.01
CA HIS A 71 2.16 4.67 -5.27
C HIS A 71 2.58 5.57 -4.10
N GLY A 72 1.67 5.88 -3.17
CA GLY A 72 1.89 6.83 -2.09
C GLY A 72 2.04 8.30 -2.54
N THR A 73 1.51 8.67 -3.71
CA THR A 73 1.65 10.01 -4.29
C THR A 73 1.05 11.10 -3.42
N SER A 74 -0.04 10.84 -2.70
CA SER A 74 -0.64 11.81 -1.78
C SER A 74 0.13 12.03 -0.48
N SER A 75 1.23 11.31 -0.24
CA SER A 75 2.09 11.52 0.95
C SER A 75 2.58 12.96 1.08
N VAL A 76 2.82 13.65 -0.03
CA VAL A 76 3.28 15.04 -0.06
C VAL A 76 2.30 16.04 0.56
N GLN A 77 1.04 15.65 0.76
CA GLN A 77 0.01 16.47 1.38
C GLN A 77 0.10 16.49 2.92
N ASP A 78 0.90 15.60 3.51
CA ASP A 78 1.11 15.50 4.96
C ASP A 78 2.62 15.46 5.28
N PRO A 79 3.20 16.58 5.74
CA PRO A 79 4.61 16.65 6.12
C PRO A 79 5.03 15.64 7.21
N ARG A 80 4.12 15.27 8.12
CA ARG A 80 4.41 14.30 9.18
C ARG A 80 4.52 12.89 8.61
N LEU A 81 3.69 12.57 7.62
CA LEU A 81 3.78 11.32 6.91
C LEU A 81 5.09 11.22 6.14
N LEU A 82 5.50 12.28 5.44
CA LEU A 82 6.80 12.32 4.75
C LEU A 82 7.98 12.08 5.72
N GLU A 83 7.97 12.75 6.87
CA GLU A 83 8.99 12.58 7.91
C GLU A 83 9.02 11.14 8.42
N HIS A 84 7.85 10.56 8.73
CA HIS A 84 7.74 9.17 9.17
C HIS A 84 8.25 8.18 8.12
N LEU A 85 7.85 8.33 6.86
CA LEU A 85 8.30 7.48 5.75
C LEU A 85 9.82 7.54 5.58
N ALA A 86 10.41 8.74 5.68
CA ALA A 86 11.84 8.94 5.57
C ALA A 86 12.61 8.33 6.76
N GLU A 87 12.16 8.59 7.99
CA GLU A 87 12.75 8.08 9.22
C GLU A 87 12.76 6.54 9.23
N HIS A 88 11.65 5.93 8.84
CA HIS A 88 11.47 4.47 8.85
C HIS A 88 11.92 3.80 7.54
N ARG A 89 12.44 4.59 6.58
CA ARG A 89 12.90 4.12 5.26
C ARG A 89 11.85 3.30 4.49
N ILE A 90 10.58 3.70 4.60
CA ILE A 90 9.48 3.04 3.90
C ILE A 90 9.49 3.49 2.44
N ALA A 91 9.65 2.54 1.53
CA ALA A 91 9.70 2.83 0.11
C ALA A 91 8.30 3.13 -0.47
N LEU A 92 8.23 4.15 -1.32
CA LEU A 92 7.08 4.44 -2.18
C LEU A 92 7.34 3.90 -3.58
N GLU A 93 6.46 3.03 -4.07
CA GLU A 93 6.52 2.44 -5.40
C GLU A 93 5.79 3.37 -6.39
N VAL A 94 6.39 4.54 -6.67
CA VAL A 94 5.80 5.58 -7.53
C VAL A 94 5.77 5.11 -8.99
N CYS A 95 4.65 5.35 -9.68
CA CYS A 95 4.39 4.89 -11.04
C CYS A 95 3.99 6.05 -11.96
N PRO A 96 4.93 6.90 -12.43
CA PRO A 96 4.61 8.18 -13.08
C PRO A 96 3.64 8.07 -14.26
N THR A 97 3.86 7.11 -15.16
CA THR A 97 2.99 6.89 -16.33
C THR A 97 1.59 6.41 -15.93
N SER A 98 1.50 5.55 -14.91
CA SER A 98 0.22 5.12 -14.33
C SER A 98 -0.52 6.30 -13.73
N ASN A 99 0.16 7.12 -12.92
CA ASN A 99 -0.45 8.23 -12.20
C ASN A 99 -1.05 9.30 -13.14
N ILE A 100 -0.45 9.51 -14.31
CA ILE A 100 -1.06 10.33 -15.37
C ILE A 100 -2.27 9.63 -16.01
N ALA A 101 -2.14 8.35 -16.37
CA ALA A 101 -3.19 7.59 -17.02
C ALA A 101 -4.45 7.44 -16.14
N THR A 102 -4.25 7.29 -14.83
CA THR A 102 -5.32 7.20 -13.81
C THR A 102 -5.80 8.58 -13.35
N ARG A 103 -5.17 9.67 -13.82
CA ARG A 103 -5.41 11.06 -13.40
C ARG A 103 -5.24 11.27 -11.90
N ALA A 104 -4.42 10.44 -11.26
CA ALA A 104 -3.97 10.65 -9.89
C ALA A 104 -3.13 11.92 -9.76
N VAL A 105 -2.42 12.29 -10.83
CA VAL A 105 -1.71 13.57 -10.98
C VAL A 105 -2.07 14.21 -12.33
N THR A 106 -1.88 15.52 -12.45
CA THR A 106 -2.19 16.28 -13.67
C THR A 106 -1.04 16.25 -14.70
N ASP A 107 0.19 16.16 -14.20
CA ASP A 107 1.44 16.25 -14.97
C ASP A 107 2.59 15.59 -14.17
N ILE A 108 3.77 15.47 -14.80
CA ILE A 108 5.00 14.87 -14.23
C ILE A 108 6.08 15.94 -13.99
N GLU A 109 5.82 17.20 -14.36
CA GLU A 109 6.81 18.29 -14.42
C GLU A 109 6.77 19.24 -13.23
#